data_AF-A0A1R1S3N9-F1
#
_entry.id   AF-A0A1R1S3N9-F1
#
_cell.length_a   1.000
_cell.length_b   1.000
_cell.length_c   1.000
_cell.angle_alpha   90.00
_cell.angle_beta   90.00
_cell.angle_gamma   90.00
#
_symmetry.space_group_name_H-M   'P 1'
#
loop_
_entity.id
_entity.type
_entity.pdbx_description
1 polymer ?
#
loop_
_entity_poly.entity_id
_entity_poly.type
_entity_poly.pdbx_seq_one_letter_code
_entity_poly.pdbx_strand_id
1 'polypeptide(L)'
;IWDDGDHSHSDVHAPYPHARDVLLLRAVHERTGFLLGDLGRTVEAAQLVENGWARPLEADRETVRAAAPLIRTVDEGETARDAQARAARLPTLAWQTVREGLTRGPVLVQVPRRGYVPRLACERCREPARCAHCSGPLEAPDAGTLHCAWCGRPEAAWHCRECGGVRLRASVV
;
A
#
# COMPACT_ATOMS: atom_id res chain seq x y z
N ILE A 1 -15.42 -8.57 14.66
CA ILE A 1 -14.21 -7.71 14.64
C ILE A 1 -14.43 -6.61 13.61
N TRP A 2 -13.86 -5.43 13.84
CA TRP A 2 -13.92 -4.29 12.91
C TRP A 2 -12.51 -3.96 12.45
N ASP A 3 -12.33 -3.68 11.15
CA ASP A 3 -11.06 -3.32 10.50
C ASP A 3 -9.93 -4.29 10.87
N ASP A 4 -9.99 -5.51 10.35
CA ASP A 4 -9.00 -6.55 10.65
C ASP A 4 -7.64 -6.31 9.99
N GLY A 5 -7.49 -5.23 9.21
CA GLY A 5 -6.22 -4.74 8.70
C GLY A 5 -5.47 -3.83 9.67
N ASP A 6 -6.12 -3.37 10.75
CA ASP A 6 -5.46 -2.59 11.78
C ASP A 6 -4.41 -3.44 12.51
N HIS A 7 -3.17 -2.94 12.50
CA HIS A 7 -2.04 -3.54 13.21
C HIS A 7 -2.28 -3.70 14.71
N SER A 8 -3.20 -2.95 15.31
CA SER A 8 -3.57 -3.11 16.72
C SER A 8 -4.17 -4.49 17.04
N HIS A 9 -4.65 -5.23 16.04
CA HIS A 9 -5.14 -6.61 16.18
C HIS A 9 -4.04 -7.67 16.17
N SER A 10 -2.80 -7.29 15.86
CA SER A 10 -1.64 -8.19 15.87
C SER A 10 -0.86 -8.04 17.17
N ASP A 11 -0.77 -9.10 17.96
CA ASP A 11 0.11 -9.08 19.14
C ASP A 11 1.59 -9.14 18.69
N VAL A 12 2.42 -8.31 19.32
CA VAL A 12 3.85 -8.21 19.05
C VAL A 12 4.67 -9.19 19.89
N HIS A 13 4.05 -9.92 20.80
CA HIS A 13 4.69 -10.93 21.62
C HIS A 13 4.34 -12.32 21.11
N ALA A 14 5.30 -13.23 21.19
CA ALA A 14 5.06 -14.64 20.89
C ALA A 14 3.85 -15.16 21.69
N PRO A 15 2.89 -15.88 21.05
CA PRO A 15 2.99 -16.50 19.72
C PRO A 15 2.49 -15.64 18.54
N TYR A 16 2.42 -14.31 18.70
CA TYR A 16 1.96 -13.33 17.69
C TYR A 16 0.53 -13.58 17.19
N PRO A 17 -0.45 -13.86 18.07
CA PRO A 17 -1.82 -14.08 17.63
C PRO A 17 -2.40 -12.83 16.96
N HIS A 18 -3.12 -13.06 15.87
CA HIS A 18 -4.01 -12.05 15.29
C HIS A 18 -5.41 -12.20 15.89
N ALA A 19 -6.05 -11.10 16.29
CA ALA A 19 -7.38 -11.12 16.93
C ALA A 19 -8.45 -11.79 16.05
N ARG A 20 -8.39 -11.60 14.72
CA ARG A 20 -9.25 -12.29 13.74
C ARG A 20 -9.15 -13.80 13.89
N ASP A 21 -7.94 -14.34 13.95
CA ASP A 21 -7.71 -15.79 13.93
C ASP A 21 -8.17 -16.43 15.24
N VAL A 22 -7.93 -15.74 16.37
CA VAL A 22 -8.49 -16.14 17.66
C VAL A 22 -10.02 -16.14 17.61
N LEU A 23 -10.63 -15.10 17.03
CA LEU A 23 -12.09 -15.02 16.90
C LEU A 23 -12.65 -16.13 15.99
N LEU A 24 -11.98 -16.46 14.88
CA LEU A 24 -12.35 -17.58 14.00
C LEU A 24 -12.36 -18.90 14.77
N LEU A 25 -11.28 -19.20 15.51
CA LEU A 25 -11.17 -20.41 16.32
C LEU A 25 -12.26 -20.50 17.39
N ARG A 26 -12.52 -19.38 18.07
CA ARG A 26 -13.58 -19.29 19.08
C ARG A 26 -14.97 -19.48 18.48
N ALA A 27 -15.26 -18.89 17.34
CA ALA A 27 -16.56 -19.06 16.65
C ALA A 27 -16.84 -20.53 16.33
N VAL A 28 -15.82 -21.26 15.86
CA VAL A 28 -15.92 -22.71 15.61
C VAL A 28 -16.11 -23.49 16.91
N HIS A 29 -15.27 -23.23 17.92
CA HIS A 29 -15.32 -23.97 19.19
C HIS A 29 -16.63 -23.74 19.96
N GLU A 30 -17.07 -22.49 20.03
CA GLU A 30 -18.28 -22.08 20.76
C GLU A 30 -19.56 -22.29 19.93
N ARG A 31 -19.42 -22.65 18.64
CA ARG A 31 -20.54 -22.79 17.67
C ARG A 31 -21.36 -21.51 17.53
N THR A 32 -20.68 -20.38 17.37
CA THR A 32 -21.28 -19.05 17.24
C THR A 32 -20.94 -18.40 15.90
N GLY A 33 -21.63 -17.31 15.60
CA GLY A 33 -21.39 -16.54 14.38
C GLY A 33 -20.07 -15.77 14.43
N PHE A 34 -19.36 -15.74 13.30
CA PHE A 34 -18.25 -14.82 13.06
C PHE A 34 -18.73 -13.65 12.21
N LEU A 35 -18.40 -12.43 12.62
CA LEU A 35 -18.63 -11.23 11.83
C LEU A 35 -17.35 -10.38 11.77
N LEU A 36 -16.96 -10.03 10.55
CA LEU A 36 -15.87 -9.12 10.24
C LEU A 36 -16.46 -7.97 9.42
N GLY A 37 -16.31 -6.75 9.92
CA GLY A 37 -16.72 -5.54 9.23
C GLY A 37 -15.51 -4.68 8.90
N ASP A 38 -15.49 -4.10 7.70
CA ASP A 38 -14.47 -3.17 7.23
C ASP A 38 -15.10 -2.30 6.13
N LEU A 39 -14.56 -1.10 5.91
CA LEU A 39 -14.85 -0.27 4.74
C LEU A 39 -14.12 -0.79 3.50
N GLY A 40 -13.01 -1.52 3.69
CA GLY A 40 -12.29 -2.26 2.67
C GLY A 40 -12.50 -3.78 2.77
N ARG A 41 -11.59 -4.52 2.16
CA ARG A 41 -11.49 -5.97 2.30
C ARG A 41 -10.02 -6.35 2.35
N THR A 42 -9.59 -6.89 3.48
CA THR A 42 -8.25 -7.47 3.63
C THR A 42 -8.11 -8.74 2.79
N VAL A 43 -6.87 -9.13 2.49
CA VAL A 43 -6.58 -10.34 1.68
C VAL A 43 -7.08 -11.59 2.41
N GLU A 44 -6.95 -11.64 3.73
CA GLU A 44 -7.39 -12.77 4.52
C GLU A 44 -8.92 -12.82 4.61
N ALA A 45 -9.61 -11.68 4.76
CA ALA A 45 -11.07 -11.66 4.67
C ALA A 45 -11.57 -12.09 3.27
N ALA A 46 -10.88 -11.65 2.20
CA ALA A 46 -11.17 -12.13 0.85
C ALA A 46 -10.99 -13.65 0.74
N GLN A 47 -9.90 -14.20 1.29
CA GLN A 47 -9.64 -15.64 1.30
C GLN A 47 -10.75 -16.43 1.99
N LEU A 48 -11.26 -15.96 3.14
CA LEU A 48 -12.37 -16.60 3.86
C LEU A 48 -13.66 -16.62 3.02
N VAL A 49 -13.90 -15.61 2.20
CA VAL A 49 -15.06 -15.59 1.29
C VAL A 49 -14.81 -16.49 0.08
N GLU A 50 -13.63 -16.40 -0.53
CA GLU A 50 -13.26 -17.16 -1.73
C GLU A 50 -13.25 -18.67 -1.49
N ASN A 51 -12.78 -19.13 -0.32
CA ASN A 51 -12.79 -20.54 0.05
C ASN A 51 -14.14 -21.03 0.61
N GLY A 52 -15.14 -20.14 0.71
CA GLY A 52 -16.49 -20.45 1.18
C GLY A 52 -16.64 -20.62 2.69
N TRP A 53 -15.61 -20.32 3.49
CA TRP A 53 -15.70 -20.37 4.95
C TRP A 53 -16.64 -19.27 5.49
N ALA A 54 -16.57 -18.07 4.93
CA ALA A 54 -17.46 -16.94 5.20
C ALA A 54 -18.33 -16.60 3.99
N ARG A 55 -19.39 -15.82 4.22
CA ARG A 55 -20.25 -15.28 3.18
C ARG A 55 -20.15 -13.75 3.17
N PRO A 56 -20.16 -13.11 1.99
CA PRO A 56 -20.11 -11.66 1.91
C PRO A 56 -21.44 -11.07 2.41
N LEU A 57 -21.34 -10.00 3.20
CA LEU A 57 -22.46 -9.13 3.59
C LEU A 57 -22.15 -7.74 3.04
N GLU A 58 -22.66 -7.43 1.86
CA GLU A 58 -22.34 -6.21 1.10
C GLU A 58 -23.61 -5.42 0.79
N ALA A 59 -23.50 -4.09 0.82
CA ALA A 59 -24.53 -3.22 0.27
C ALA A 59 -24.46 -3.20 -1.27
N ASP A 60 -25.57 -2.88 -1.92
CA ASP A 60 -25.58 -2.71 -3.37
C ASP A 60 -24.73 -1.51 -3.80
N ARG A 61 -24.35 -1.51 -5.08
CA ARG A 61 -23.44 -0.50 -5.65
C ARG A 61 -23.98 0.93 -5.52
N GLU A 62 -25.28 1.13 -5.60
CA GLU A 62 -25.89 2.46 -5.51
C GLU A 62 -25.78 3.01 -4.09
N THR A 63 -26.12 2.19 -3.10
CA THR A 63 -25.95 2.50 -1.67
C THR A 63 -24.50 2.84 -1.35
N VAL A 64 -23.53 2.04 -1.82
CA VAL A 64 -22.11 2.32 -1.62
C VAL A 64 -21.70 3.64 -2.26
N ARG A 65 -22.16 3.92 -3.49
CA ARG A 65 -21.80 5.14 -4.22
C ARG A 65 -22.36 6.41 -3.58
N ALA A 66 -23.55 6.33 -2.98
CA ALA A 66 -24.16 7.46 -2.28
C ALA A 66 -23.41 7.84 -1.00
N ALA A 67 -22.78 6.86 -0.33
CA ALA A 67 -21.99 7.09 0.88
C ALA A 67 -20.50 7.37 0.62
N ALA A 68 -19.99 7.03 -0.57
CA ALA A 68 -18.57 7.16 -0.90
C ALA A 68 -18.12 8.64 -0.99
N PRO A 69 -16.90 8.96 -0.54
CA PRO A 69 -16.34 10.30 -0.69
C PRO A 69 -16.03 10.61 -2.17
N LEU A 70 -16.02 11.90 -2.51
CA LEU A 70 -15.55 12.34 -3.83
C LEU A 70 -14.03 12.13 -3.94
N ILE A 71 -13.60 11.26 -4.85
CA ILE A 71 -12.20 11.01 -5.16
C ILE A 71 -11.84 11.73 -6.45
N ARG A 72 -10.75 12.52 -6.41
CA ARG A 72 -10.17 13.17 -7.60
C ARG A 72 -8.74 12.66 -7.79
N THR A 73 -8.44 12.15 -8.98
CA THR A 73 -7.09 11.70 -9.35
C THR A 73 -6.42 12.74 -10.24
N VAL A 74 -5.10 12.84 -10.17
CA VAL A 74 -4.30 13.68 -11.07
C VAL A 74 -3.98 12.86 -12.32
N ASP A 75 -4.18 13.43 -13.51
CA ASP A 75 -3.80 12.78 -14.77
C ASP A 75 -2.31 13.03 -15.09
N GLU A 76 -1.65 12.05 -15.69
CA GLU A 76 -0.23 12.13 -16.07
C GLU A 76 0.03 13.31 -17.02
N GLY A 77 -0.96 13.68 -17.84
CA GLY A 77 -0.90 14.83 -18.76
C GLY A 77 -0.89 16.21 -18.09
N GLU A 78 -1.42 16.35 -16.87
CA GLU A 78 -1.41 17.61 -16.13
C GLU A 78 -0.04 17.89 -15.50
N THR A 79 0.68 16.82 -15.12
CA THR A 79 2.03 16.88 -14.52
C THR A 79 3.09 17.41 -15.51
N ALA A 80 2.85 17.28 -16.81
CA ALA A 80 3.75 17.80 -17.86
C ALA A 80 3.68 19.32 -18.03
N ARG A 81 2.58 19.97 -17.61
CA ARG A 81 2.33 21.40 -17.85
C ARG A 81 2.90 22.32 -16.76
N ASP A 82 3.33 21.77 -15.63
CA ASP A 82 3.72 22.56 -14.47
C ASP A 82 5.18 22.29 -14.03
N ALA A 83 6.11 23.00 -14.67
CA ALA A 83 7.53 22.96 -14.31
C ALA A 83 7.78 23.49 -12.88
N GLN A 84 6.89 24.33 -12.35
CA GLN A 84 6.97 24.92 -11.01
C GLN A 84 6.48 23.91 -9.94
N ALA A 85 5.45 23.10 -10.23
CA ALA A 85 4.97 22.04 -9.35
C ALA A 85 6.02 20.95 -9.06
N ARG A 86 6.98 20.73 -9.98
CA ARG A 86 8.10 19.80 -9.76
C ARG A 86 9.00 20.21 -8.60
N ALA A 87 9.15 21.52 -8.35
CA ALA A 87 9.94 22.04 -7.23
C ALA A 87 9.21 21.86 -5.88
N ALA A 88 7.88 21.95 -5.87
CA ALA A 88 7.05 21.79 -4.67
C ALA A 88 6.63 20.33 -4.38
N ARG A 89 6.84 19.40 -5.32
CA ARG A 89 6.42 17.98 -5.25
C ARG A 89 4.91 17.77 -4.98
N LEU A 90 4.08 18.79 -5.22
CA LEU A 90 2.63 18.73 -5.07
C LEU A 90 1.95 19.12 -6.39
N PRO A 91 1.09 18.27 -6.97
CA PRO A 91 0.31 18.63 -8.15
C PRO A 91 -0.57 19.85 -7.91
N THR A 92 -0.83 20.63 -8.97
CA THR A 92 -1.67 21.84 -8.92
C THR A 92 -3.05 21.57 -8.32
N LEU A 93 -3.68 20.44 -8.68
CA LEU A 93 -4.96 20.00 -8.14
C LEU A 93 -4.91 19.83 -6.61
N ALA A 94 -3.85 19.20 -6.10
CA ALA A 94 -3.65 19.00 -4.67
C ALA A 94 -3.47 20.35 -3.96
N TRP A 95 -2.66 21.26 -4.54
CA TRP A 95 -2.45 22.60 -3.99
C TRP A 95 -3.74 23.42 -3.91
N GLN A 96 -4.54 23.44 -4.98
CA GLN A 96 -5.82 24.13 -5.01
C GLN A 96 -6.79 23.55 -3.97
N THR A 97 -6.88 22.22 -3.90
CA THR A 97 -7.73 21.51 -2.94
C THR A 97 -7.36 21.85 -1.50
N VAL A 98 -6.05 21.88 -1.17
CA VAL A 98 -5.56 22.27 0.15
C VAL A 98 -5.93 23.73 0.45
N ARG A 99 -5.66 24.66 -0.48
CA ARG A 99 -5.94 26.08 -0.30
C ARG A 99 -7.43 26.36 -0.06
N GLU A 100 -8.32 25.71 -0.81
CA GLU A 100 -9.77 25.80 -0.65
C GLU A 100 -10.29 25.07 0.59
N GLY A 101 -9.64 23.99 1.02
CA GLY A 101 -9.96 23.29 2.25
C GLY A 101 -9.67 24.14 3.48
N LEU A 102 -8.52 24.81 3.49
CA LEU A 102 -8.04 25.64 4.60
C LEU A 102 -8.93 26.85 4.91
N THR A 103 -9.76 27.31 3.96
CA THR A 103 -10.75 28.36 4.24
C THR A 103 -11.92 27.87 5.10
N ARG A 104 -12.12 26.54 5.19
CA ARG A 104 -13.21 25.89 5.93
C ARG A 104 -12.75 25.14 7.17
N GLY A 105 -11.48 24.75 7.24
CA GLY A 105 -10.93 24.00 8.38
C GLY A 105 -9.60 23.33 8.07
N PRO A 106 -9.07 22.53 9.01
CA PRO A 106 -7.81 21.81 8.81
C PRO A 106 -7.92 20.81 7.65
N VAL A 107 -6.82 20.67 6.90
CA VAL A 107 -6.69 19.68 5.83
C VAL A 107 -5.68 18.63 6.25
N LEU A 108 -6.09 17.36 6.22
CA LEU A 108 -5.20 16.23 6.47
C LEU A 108 -4.36 15.93 5.22
N VAL A 109 -3.04 15.97 5.36
CA VAL A 109 -2.10 15.53 4.32
C VAL A 109 -1.45 14.24 4.78
N GLN A 110 -1.80 13.13 4.14
CA GLN A 110 -1.23 11.83 4.44
C GLN A 110 -0.02 11.58 3.53
N VAL A 111 1.13 11.35 4.15
CA VAL A 111 2.36 10.95 3.47
C VAL A 111 2.72 9.52 3.90
N PRO A 112 3.37 8.71 3.05
CA PRO A 112 3.90 7.42 3.45
C PRO A 112 4.80 7.53 4.69
N ARG A 113 4.82 6.48 5.52
CA ARG A 113 5.62 6.46 6.75
C ARG A 113 7.11 6.74 6.44
N ARG A 114 7.75 7.55 7.28
CA ARG A 114 9.22 7.69 7.25
C ARG A 114 9.87 6.32 7.45
N GLY A 115 10.88 6.01 6.65
CA GLY A 115 11.51 4.69 6.65
C GLY A 115 10.79 3.64 5.79
N TYR A 116 9.71 4.00 5.07
CA TYR A 116 9.26 3.17 3.95
C TYR A 116 10.42 3.08 2.96
N VAL A 117 11.06 1.92 2.90
CA VAL A 117 12.16 1.69 1.98
C VAL A 117 11.60 1.92 0.59
N PRO A 118 12.03 2.97 -0.12
CA PRO A 118 11.52 3.20 -1.45
C PRO A 118 11.88 1.97 -2.27
N ARG A 119 10.89 1.35 -2.89
CA ARG A 119 11.18 0.27 -3.84
C ARG A 119 12.11 0.88 -4.88
N LEU A 120 13.20 0.19 -5.17
CA LEU A 120 14.13 0.67 -6.17
C LEU A 120 13.56 0.36 -7.55
N ALA A 121 13.65 1.33 -8.46
CA ALA A 121 13.23 1.18 -9.85
C ALA A 121 14.31 1.75 -10.77
N CYS A 122 14.31 1.33 -12.04
CA CYS A 122 15.20 1.91 -13.03
C CYS A 122 14.97 3.41 -13.16
N GLU A 123 16.05 4.22 -13.10
CA GLU A 123 15.95 5.67 -13.29
C GLU A 123 15.39 6.01 -14.68
N ARG A 124 15.72 5.20 -15.70
CA ARG A 124 15.39 5.42 -17.12
C ARG A 124 13.98 4.99 -17.50
N CYS A 125 13.64 3.71 -17.35
CA CYS A 125 12.34 3.17 -17.80
C CYS A 125 11.32 2.93 -16.69
N ARG A 126 11.67 3.17 -15.42
CA ARG A 126 10.81 2.97 -14.23
C ARG A 126 10.42 1.53 -13.91
N GLU A 127 10.96 0.54 -14.63
CA GLU A 127 10.78 -0.87 -14.28
C GLU A 127 11.28 -1.15 -12.84
N PRO A 128 10.50 -1.84 -11.98
CA PRO A 128 10.93 -2.23 -10.64
C PRO A 128 12.23 -3.04 -10.64
N ALA A 129 13.15 -2.72 -9.74
CA ALA A 129 14.38 -3.46 -9.56
C ALA A 129 14.12 -4.77 -8.80
N ARG A 130 14.37 -5.90 -9.47
CA ARG A 130 14.12 -7.25 -8.94
C ARG A 130 15.42 -8.04 -8.81
N CYS A 131 15.50 -8.86 -7.76
CA CYS A 131 16.59 -9.82 -7.56
C CYS A 131 16.61 -10.84 -8.70
N ALA A 132 17.79 -11.12 -9.25
CA ALA A 132 17.92 -12.08 -10.33
C ALA A 132 17.58 -13.53 -9.92
N HIS A 133 17.63 -13.83 -8.61
CA HIS A 133 17.44 -15.18 -8.07
C HIS A 133 15.98 -15.50 -7.70
N CYS A 134 15.32 -14.66 -6.90
CA CYS A 134 13.95 -14.93 -6.41
C CYS A 134 12.90 -13.93 -6.90
N SER A 135 13.27 -12.99 -7.78
CA SER A 135 12.41 -11.89 -8.23
C SER A 135 11.89 -10.99 -7.11
N GLY A 136 12.47 -11.08 -5.90
CA GLY A 136 12.14 -10.21 -4.79
C GLY A 136 12.59 -8.77 -5.02
N PRO A 137 12.00 -7.80 -4.29
CA PRO A 137 12.40 -6.40 -4.40
C PRO A 137 13.84 -6.21 -3.93
N LEU A 138 14.56 -5.31 -4.60
CA LEU A 138 15.89 -4.87 -4.18
C LEU A 138 15.77 -3.60 -3.34
N GLU A 139 16.61 -3.52 -2.31
CA GLU A 139 16.74 -2.38 -1.40
C GLU A 139 18.20 -2.03 -1.13
N ALA A 140 18.42 -0.78 -0.71
CA ALA A 140 19.73 -0.22 -0.33
C ALA A 140 19.57 0.67 0.92
N PRO A 141 19.37 0.08 2.12
CA PRO A 141 19.10 0.83 3.34
C PRO A 141 20.22 1.81 3.73
N ASP A 142 21.49 1.47 3.46
CA ASP A 142 22.66 2.28 3.85
C ASP A 142 23.35 3.00 2.66
N ALA A 143 22.66 3.17 1.52
CA ALA A 143 23.23 3.69 0.27
C ALA A 143 24.47 2.93 -0.26
N GLY A 144 24.73 1.74 0.29
CA GLY A 144 25.82 0.84 -0.09
C GLY A 144 25.38 -0.25 -1.07
N THR A 145 25.65 -1.50 -0.71
CA THR A 145 25.35 -2.67 -1.56
C THR A 145 23.86 -2.97 -1.60
N LEU A 146 23.31 -3.10 -2.81
CA LEU A 146 21.95 -3.58 -2.99
C LEU A 146 21.82 -4.99 -2.46
N HIS A 147 20.69 -5.30 -1.84
CA HIS A 147 20.34 -6.67 -1.49
C HIS A 147 18.86 -6.94 -1.73
N CYS A 148 18.52 -8.21 -1.82
CA CYS A 148 17.13 -8.64 -1.90
C CYS A 148 16.49 -8.64 -0.51
N ALA A 149 15.38 -7.92 -0.36
CA ALA A 149 14.62 -7.88 0.91
C ALA A 149 14.02 -9.24 1.32
N TRP A 150 13.89 -10.18 0.37
CA TRP A 150 13.31 -11.50 0.64
C TRP A 150 14.36 -12.56 0.97
N CYS A 151 15.42 -12.66 0.16
CA CYS A 151 16.42 -13.71 0.32
C CYS A 151 17.76 -13.23 0.88
N GLY A 152 17.91 -11.92 1.13
CA GLY A 152 19.13 -11.32 1.69
C GLY A 152 20.34 -11.32 0.76
N ARG A 153 20.25 -11.89 -0.45
CA ARG A 153 21.39 -11.95 -1.37
C ARG A 153 21.84 -10.55 -1.81
N PRO A 154 23.15 -10.25 -1.79
CA PRO A 154 23.67 -9.01 -2.34
C PRO A 154 23.58 -9.00 -3.87
N GLU A 155 23.36 -7.83 -4.46
CA GLU A 155 23.24 -7.59 -5.89
C GLU A 155 24.19 -6.45 -6.30
N ALA A 156 25.44 -6.79 -6.62
CA ALA A 156 26.46 -5.78 -6.92
C ALA A 156 26.42 -5.26 -8.37
N ALA A 157 25.82 -6.01 -9.30
CA ALA A 157 25.90 -5.74 -10.74
C ALA A 157 24.51 -5.60 -11.38
N TRP A 158 23.60 -4.93 -10.65
CA TRP A 158 22.25 -4.72 -11.14
C TRP A 158 22.24 -3.94 -12.45
N HIS A 159 21.44 -4.42 -13.40
CA HIS A 159 21.06 -3.70 -14.60
C HIS A 159 19.58 -3.97 -14.89
N CYS A 160 18.89 -2.99 -15.44
CA CYS A 160 17.50 -3.13 -15.85
C CYS A 160 17.39 -4.13 -17.00
N ARG A 161 16.55 -5.16 -16.84
CA ARG A 161 16.29 -6.17 -17.87
C ARG A 161 15.55 -5.61 -19.10
N GLU A 162 14.79 -4.53 -18.92
CA GLU A 162 14.01 -3.92 -20.00
C GLU A 162 14.81 -2.94 -20.85
N CYS A 163 15.68 -2.13 -20.25
CA CYS A 163 16.35 -1.03 -20.96
C CYS A 163 17.88 -0.97 -20.79
N GLY A 164 18.48 -1.93 -20.07
CA GLY A 164 19.92 -1.98 -19.79
C GLY A 164 20.45 -0.87 -18.88
N GLY A 165 19.58 -0.07 -18.27
CA GLY A 165 20.00 1.02 -17.39
C GLY A 165 20.59 0.51 -16.08
N VAL A 166 21.68 1.13 -15.61
CA VAL A 166 22.40 0.74 -14.38
C VAL A 166 22.13 1.63 -13.18
N ARG A 167 21.40 2.73 -13.39
CA ARG A 167 21.05 3.66 -12.31
C ARG A 167 19.66 3.36 -11.75
N LEU A 168 19.58 3.42 -10.43
CA LEU A 168 18.37 3.21 -9.67
C LEU A 168 17.85 4.53 -9.11
N ARG A 169 16.54 4.60 -8.94
CA ARG A 169 15.86 5.64 -8.19
C ARG A 169 14.99 5.01 -7.11
N ALA A 170 14.83 5.76 -6.03
CA ALA A 170 13.71 5.55 -5.12
C ALA A 170 12.39 5.78 -5.87
N SER A 171 11.49 4.79 -5.84
CA SER A 171 10.07 4.99 -6.15
C SER A 171 9.26 4.81 -4.86
N VAL A 172 8.35 5.77 -4.65
CA VAL A 172 7.23 5.62 -3.74
C VAL A 172 6.12 5.05 -4.60
N VAL A 173 5.66 3.84 -4.28
CA VAL A 173 4.44 3.24 -4.83
C VAL A 173 3.37 3.35 -3.76
#